data_AF-A0A9D6F836-F1
#
_entry.id   AF-A0A9D6F836-F1
#
_cell.length_a   1.000
_cell.length_b   1.000
_cell.length_c   1.000
_cell.angle_alpha   90.00
_cell.angle_beta   90.00
_cell.angle_gamma   90.00
#
_symmetry.space_group_name_H-M   'P 1'
#
loop_
_entity.id
_entity.type
_entity.pdbx_description
1 polymer ?
#
loop_
_entity_poly.entity_id
_entity_poly.type
_entity_poly.pdbx_seq_one_letter_code
_entity_poly.pdbx_strand_id
1 'polypeptide(L)'
;MIQRFIGLTLFGLTLLLANSAVAAGHPLELPAALQSALESLRNGHYQQTLEASRSLQENFPGHPLPFLITAEASWGLIFCQTGHINSREIWNTASGKTSPFDGAFFQAVEEAISTAEGMQDQPDSAALGAFYYGLAHGVRARLYTLRGEALNSGREGKQMRESLLEAAALDADLQADADAGLGAYNYYADVLSPLIKLFRFFLLIPGGDRERGLEQLRSASQNAVLVAPEARYELAKIYGLRESRPADALTFFRGLADQYPDNAIFALSAALQAERIGDMELAADYARKAVQVSAQMDAVCRVRLETASQEALQRLLGSETP
;
A
#
# COMPACT_ATOMS: atom_id res chain seq x y z
N MET A 1 -1.24 -87.20 21.80
CA MET A 1 -2.04 -86.47 22.81
C MET A 1 -1.76 -84.99 22.60
N ILE A 2 -2.77 -84.22 22.14
CA ILE A 2 -2.91 -82.74 22.24
C ILE A 2 -2.01 -81.91 21.28
N GLN A 3 -2.55 -81.47 20.13
CA GLN A 3 -3.02 -80.08 19.79
C GLN A 3 -1.88 -79.07 19.54
N ARG A 4 -1.96 -78.00 18.72
CA ARG A 4 -2.81 -77.45 17.65
C ARG A 4 -2.13 -76.09 17.27
N PHE A 5 -2.24 -75.70 16.00
CA PHE A 5 -2.41 -74.31 15.47
C PHE A 5 -1.33 -73.20 15.65
N ILE A 6 -0.78 -72.79 14.49
CA ILE A 6 -0.89 -71.46 13.81
C ILE A 6 -0.97 -70.20 14.69
N GLY A 7 -0.09 -69.23 14.43
CA GLY A 7 -0.27 -67.83 14.83
C GLY A 7 0.74 -66.86 14.21
N LEU A 8 0.40 -66.31 13.04
CA LEU A 8 0.93 -65.04 12.52
C LEU A 8 0.90 -63.97 13.62
N THR A 9 1.95 -63.16 13.75
CA THR A 9 1.85 -61.84 14.41
C THR A 9 2.61 -60.81 13.60
N LEU A 10 1.85 -60.09 12.78
CA LEU A 10 2.14 -58.72 12.33
C LEU A 10 2.54 -57.89 13.56
N PHE A 11 3.77 -57.36 13.59
CA PHE A 11 4.05 -56.18 14.41
C PHE A 11 3.88 -54.95 13.52
N GLY A 12 2.70 -54.35 13.61
CA GLY A 12 2.43 -53.03 13.07
C GLY A 12 3.23 -52.00 13.85
N LEU A 13 4.11 -51.28 13.16
CA LEU A 13 4.66 -50.03 13.67
C LEU A 13 3.72 -48.92 13.21
N THR A 14 2.76 -48.59 14.06
CA THR A 14 1.96 -47.37 13.95
C THR A 14 2.90 -46.18 14.09
N LEU A 15 3.24 -45.53 12.97
CA LEU A 15 3.79 -44.17 13.00
C LEU A 15 2.71 -43.27 13.60
N LEU A 16 2.87 -42.97 14.89
CA LEU A 16 2.21 -41.83 15.52
C LEU A 16 2.68 -40.58 14.78
N LEU A 17 1.76 -39.98 14.02
CA LEU A 17 1.86 -38.63 13.48
C LEU A 17 2.20 -37.70 14.65
N ALA A 18 3.44 -37.24 14.71
CA ALA A 18 3.80 -36.07 15.48
C ALA A 18 3.11 -34.88 14.82
N ASN A 19 1.86 -34.64 15.24
CA ASN A 19 1.13 -33.42 14.98
C ASN A 19 1.89 -32.30 15.70
N SER A 20 2.91 -31.79 15.02
CA SER A 20 3.61 -30.60 15.45
C SER A 20 2.65 -29.46 15.13
N ALA A 21 1.79 -29.12 16.08
CA ALA A 21 1.13 -27.84 16.09
C ALA A 21 2.24 -26.78 16.24
N VAL A 22 2.85 -26.43 15.12
CA VAL A 22 3.58 -25.18 14.96
C VAL A 22 2.57 -24.13 15.37
N ALA A 23 2.89 -23.33 16.40
CA ALA A 23 2.10 -22.14 16.71
C ALA A 23 1.93 -21.38 15.39
N ALA A 24 0.70 -21.28 14.89
CA ALA A 24 0.45 -20.62 13.62
C ALA A 24 1.00 -19.19 13.75
N GLY A 25 1.94 -18.82 12.88
CA GLY A 25 2.44 -17.45 12.79
C GLY A 25 1.29 -16.49 12.48
N HIS A 26 1.54 -15.18 12.61
CA HIS A 26 0.54 -14.18 12.27
C HIS A 26 0.03 -14.40 10.83
N PRO A 27 -1.28 -14.26 10.54
CA PRO A 27 -1.86 -14.60 9.22
C PRO A 27 -1.26 -13.80 8.05
N LEU A 28 -0.62 -12.66 8.34
CA LEU A 28 0.09 -11.82 7.38
C LEU A 28 1.62 -12.02 7.37
N GLU A 29 2.15 -13.07 8.01
CA GLU A 29 3.55 -13.47 7.87
C GLU A 29 3.81 -13.96 6.44
N LEU A 30 4.73 -13.28 5.75
CA LEU A 30 5.00 -13.55 4.35
C LEU A 30 6.25 -14.41 4.13
N PRO A 31 6.29 -15.24 3.09
CA PRO A 31 7.53 -15.80 2.56
C PRO A 31 8.55 -14.69 2.22
N ALA A 32 9.84 -14.97 2.44
CA ALA A 32 10.92 -14.00 2.23
C ALA A 32 10.94 -13.37 0.82
N ALA A 33 10.54 -14.12 -0.20
CA ALA A 33 10.45 -13.62 -1.57
C ALA A 33 9.40 -12.50 -1.72
N LEU A 34 8.24 -12.60 -1.06
CA LEU A 34 7.20 -11.56 -1.08
C LEU A 34 7.60 -10.35 -0.22
N GLN A 35 8.29 -10.58 0.91
CA GLN A 35 8.84 -9.49 1.71
C GLN A 35 9.85 -8.66 0.91
N SER A 36 10.82 -9.32 0.25
CA SER A 36 11.82 -8.66 -0.56
C SER A 36 11.20 -7.88 -1.74
N ALA A 37 10.15 -8.42 -2.36
CA ALA A 37 9.43 -7.72 -3.42
C ALA A 37 8.72 -6.46 -2.92
N LEU A 38 8.10 -6.49 -1.73
CA LEU A 38 7.51 -5.30 -1.09
C LEU A 38 8.57 -4.27 -0.70
N GLU A 39 9.74 -4.70 -0.21
CA GLU A 39 10.85 -3.80 0.08
C GLU A 39 11.37 -3.11 -1.19
N SER A 40 11.53 -3.87 -2.28
CA SER A 40 11.90 -3.35 -3.60
C SER A 40 10.87 -2.33 -4.11
N LEU A 41 9.58 -2.66 -4.03
CA LEU A 41 8.47 -1.77 -4.36
C LEU A 41 8.53 -0.46 -3.58
N ARG A 42 8.71 -0.53 -2.26
CA ARG A 42 8.71 0.65 -1.36
C ARG A 42 9.96 1.51 -1.52
N ASN A 43 11.08 0.93 -1.96
CA ASN A 43 12.26 1.65 -2.42
C ASN A 43 12.07 2.31 -3.80
N GLY A 44 10.93 2.13 -4.46
CA GLY A 44 10.63 2.76 -5.74
C GLY A 44 11.27 2.05 -6.93
N HIS A 45 11.72 0.81 -6.77
CA HIS A 45 12.23 -0.03 -7.85
C HIS A 45 11.07 -0.71 -8.58
N TYR A 46 10.17 0.09 -9.17
CA TYR A 46 8.91 -0.40 -9.73
C TYR A 46 9.13 -1.30 -10.93
N GLN A 47 10.01 -0.92 -11.85
CA GLN A 47 10.28 -1.74 -13.05
C GLN A 47 10.94 -3.07 -12.69
N GLN A 48 11.93 -3.06 -11.79
CA GLN A 48 12.55 -4.28 -11.27
C GLN A 48 11.51 -5.19 -10.61
N THR A 49 10.60 -4.61 -9.83
CA THR A 49 9.51 -5.34 -9.16
C THR A 49 8.56 -5.97 -10.18
N LEU A 50 8.19 -5.26 -11.25
CA LEU A 50 7.38 -5.79 -12.35
C LEU A 50 8.07 -6.92 -13.11
N GLU A 51 9.37 -6.79 -13.38
CA GLU A 51 10.15 -7.82 -14.07
C GLU A 51 10.23 -9.11 -13.23
N ALA A 52 10.38 -8.98 -11.91
CA ALA A 52 10.38 -10.10 -10.97
C ALA A 52 8.99 -10.69 -10.70
N SER A 53 7.91 -9.95 -10.96
CA SER A 53 6.57 -10.34 -10.51
C SER A 53 6.05 -11.61 -11.15
N ARG A 54 6.45 -11.92 -12.38
CA ARG A 54 6.07 -13.19 -13.04
C ARG A 54 6.52 -14.41 -12.22
N SER A 55 7.76 -14.39 -11.74
CA SER A 55 8.28 -15.50 -10.93
C SER A 55 7.54 -15.59 -9.58
N LEU A 56 7.15 -14.47 -8.99
CA LEU A 56 6.33 -14.47 -7.77
C LEU A 56 4.96 -15.10 -8.03
N GLN A 57 4.30 -14.76 -9.12
CA GLN A 57 2.99 -15.32 -9.50
C GLN A 57 3.08 -16.83 -9.78
N GLU A 58 4.15 -17.29 -10.44
CA GLU A 58 4.40 -18.71 -10.71
C GLU A 58 4.67 -19.51 -9.42
N ASN A 59 5.39 -18.92 -8.47
CA ASN A 59 5.74 -19.57 -7.20
C ASN A 59 4.60 -19.51 -6.17
N PHE A 60 3.68 -18.55 -6.29
CA PHE A 60 2.56 -18.34 -5.37
C PHE A 60 1.21 -18.14 -6.12
N PRO A 61 0.79 -19.07 -6.99
CA PRO A 61 -0.34 -18.87 -7.90
C PRO A 61 -1.70 -18.75 -7.21
N GLY A 62 -1.82 -19.26 -5.98
CA GLY A 62 -3.04 -19.15 -5.15
C GLY A 62 -3.01 -18.00 -4.14
N HIS A 63 -2.01 -17.11 -4.20
CA HIS A 63 -1.87 -16.00 -3.26
C HIS A 63 -2.16 -14.66 -3.98
N PRO A 64 -3.05 -13.79 -3.46
CA PRO A 64 -3.37 -12.51 -4.12
C PRO A 64 -2.22 -11.49 -4.12
N LEU A 65 -1.30 -11.57 -3.17
CA LEU A 65 -0.27 -10.57 -2.94
C LEU A 65 0.73 -10.40 -4.10
N PRO A 66 1.25 -11.46 -4.75
CA PRO A 66 2.02 -11.33 -5.99
C PRO A 66 1.38 -10.41 -7.03
N PHE A 67 0.05 -10.51 -7.21
CA PHE A 67 -0.69 -9.68 -8.16
C PHE A 67 -0.86 -8.25 -7.63
N LEU A 68 -1.14 -8.07 -6.34
CA LEU A 68 -1.17 -6.74 -5.72
C LEU A 68 0.19 -6.01 -5.83
N ILE A 69 1.31 -6.74 -5.70
CA ILE A 69 2.65 -6.20 -5.90
C ILE A 69 2.82 -5.70 -7.34
N THR A 70 2.35 -6.46 -8.35
CA THR A 70 2.34 -6.03 -9.75
C THR A 70 1.45 -4.79 -9.95
N ALA A 71 0.27 -4.75 -9.33
CA ALA A 71 -0.63 -3.61 -9.42
C ALA A 71 0.00 -2.34 -8.80
N GLU A 72 0.60 -2.45 -7.61
CA GLU A 72 1.28 -1.35 -6.94
C GLU A 72 2.52 -0.85 -7.70
N ALA A 73 3.33 -1.76 -8.25
CA ALA A 73 4.47 -1.37 -9.06
C ALA A 73 4.03 -0.65 -10.34
N SER A 74 2.98 -1.15 -11.00
CA SER A 74 2.35 -0.46 -12.14
C SER A 74 1.83 0.92 -11.73
N TRP A 75 1.17 1.03 -10.58
CA TRP A 75 0.68 2.30 -10.05
C TRP A 75 1.82 3.29 -9.79
N GLY A 76 2.94 2.85 -9.22
CA GLY A 76 4.13 3.68 -9.01
C GLY A 76 4.63 4.31 -10.32
N LEU A 77 4.72 3.52 -11.39
CA LEU A 77 5.08 4.01 -12.72
C LEU A 77 4.03 4.97 -13.30
N ILE A 78 2.74 4.66 -13.15
CA ILE A 78 1.64 5.56 -13.55
C ILE A 78 1.75 6.90 -12.82
N PHE A 79 2.00 6.88 -11.51
CA PHE A 79 2.11 8.07 -10.69
C PHE A 79 3.35 8.90 -11.07
N CYS A 80 4.50 8.28 -11.29
CA CYS A 80 5.68 8.95 -11.82
C CYS A 80 5.42 9.64 -13.17
N GLN A 81 4.72 8.95 -14.08
CA GLN A 81 4.44 9.48 -15.41
C GLN A 81 3.40 10.62 -15.39
N THR A 82 2.32 10.44 -14.64
CA THR A 82 1.11 11.26 -14.77
C THR A 82 0.82 12.11 -13.55
N GLY A 83 1.29 11.73 -12.36
CA GLY A 83 1.01 12.41 -11.10
C GLY A 83 1.60 13.82 -11.05
N HIS A 84 1.04 14.68 -10.21
CA HIS A 84 1.52 16.04 -10.02
C HIS A 84 2.72 16.05 -9.06
N ILE A 85 3.92 16.17 -9.63
CA ILE A 85 5.20 16.19 -8.93
C ILE A 85 5.93 17.46 -9.37
N ASN A 86 6.17 18.38 -8.44
CA ASN A 86 6.97 19.58 -8.67
C ASN A 86 7.81 19.93 -7.44
N SER A 87 8.60 21.00 -7.54
CA SER A 87 9.55 21.40 -6.52
C SER A 87 8.92 22.00 -5.25
N ARG A 88 7.61 22.19 -5.16
CA ARG A 88 6.91 22.76 -3.99
C ARG A 88 5.89 21.81 -3.37
N GLU A 89 5.41 20.85 -4.14
CA GLU A 89 4.35 19.96 -3.73
C GLU A 89 4.26 18.69 -4.60
N ILE A 90 3.79 17.62 -3.97
CA ILE A 90 3.43 16.35 -4.61
C ILE A 90 1.94 16.10 -4.29
N TRP A 91 1.11 16.03 -5.33
CA TRP A 91 -0.34 15.84 -5.19
C TRP A 91 -0.80 14.55 -5.89
N ASN A 92 -1.80 13.91 -5.28
CA ASN A 92 -2.50 12.76 -5.86
C ASN A 92 -3.52 13.21 -6.92
N THR A 93 -3.05 13.93 -7.94
CA THR A 93 -3.82 14.29 -9.13
C THR A 93 -2.96 14.03 -10.35
N ALA A 94 -3.55 13.50 -11.43
CA ALA A 94 -2.81 13.23 -12.66
C ALA A 94 -3.07 14.30 -13.73
N SER A 95 -2.02 14.64 -14.49
CA SER A 95 -2.08 15.47 -15.70
C SER A 95 -2.62 14.71 -16.92
N GLY A 96 -2.52 13.38 -16.89
CA GLY A 96 -3.02 12.46 -17.93
C GLY A 96 -4.02 11.45 -17.36
N LYS A 97 -4.99 11.02 -18.18
CA LYS A 97 -6.00 10.02 -17.79
C LYS A 97 -5.60 8.58 -18.14
N THR A 98 -4.51 8.39 -18.87
CA THR A 98 -4.04 7.08 -19.34
C THR A 98 -2.53 6.98 -19.22
N SER A 99 -2.05 5.74 -19.16
CA SER A 99 -0.63 5.39 -19.13
C SER A 99 -0.40 4.06 -19.85
N PRO A 100 0.79 3.81 -20.44
CA PRO A 100 1.15 2.49 -20.98
C PRO A 100 1.11 1.36 -19.93
N PHE A 101 1.17 1.70 -18.65
CA PHE A 101 1.16 0.72 -17.55
C PHE A 101 -0.26 0.32 -17.11
N ASP A 102 -1.31 0.91 -17.69
CA ASP A 102 -2.70 0.66 -17.31
C ASP A 102 -3.12 -0.78 -17.52
N GLY A 103 -2.68 -1.41 -18.62
CA GLY A 103 -3.01 -2.80 -18.91
C GLY A 103 -2.49 -3.75 -17.83
N ALA A 104 -1.22 -3.58 -17.45
CA ALA A 104 -0.59 -4.37 -16.38
C ALA A 104 -1.27 -4.12 -15.03
N PHE A 105 -1.61 -2.85 -14.71
CA PHE A 105 -2.32 -2.50 -13.49
C PHE A 105 -3.67 -3.20 -13.39
N PHE A 106 -4.55 -3.01 -14.38
CA PHE A 106 -5.91 -3.54 -14.30
C PHE A 106 -5.92 -5.07 -14.36
N GLN A 107 -5.09 -5.68 -15.20
CA GLN A 107 -4.97 -7.14 -15.23
C GLN A 107 -4.55 -7.68 -13.86
N ALA A 108 -3.54 -7.09 -13.23
CA ALA A 108 -3.08 -7.54 -11.93
C ALA A 108 -4.13 -7.35 -10.81
N VAL A 109 -4.92 -6.28 -10.86
CA VAL A 109 -6.03 -6.10 -9.92
C VAL A 109 -7.10 -7.17 -10.11
N GLU A 110 -7.52 -7.49 -11.35
CA GLU A 110 -8.52 -8.55 -11.58
C GLU A 110 -8.02 -9.92 -11.11
N GLU A 111 -6.74 -10.25 -11.34
CA GLU A 111 -6.16 -11.51 -10.86
C GLU A 111 -6.10 -11.56 -9.32
N ALA A 112 -5.77 -10.43 -8.67
CA ALA A 112 -5.80 -10.32 -7.22
C ALA A 112 -7.22 -10.54 -6.66
N ILE A 113 -8.24 -9.93 -7.29
CA ILE A 113 -9.65 -10.12 -6.92
C ILE A 113 -10.06 -11.57 -7.08
N SER A 114 -9.85 -12.17 -8.26
CA SER A 114 -10.19 -13.56 -8.55
C SER A 114 -9.55 -14.55 -7.58
N THR A 115 -8.25 -14.35 -7.28
CA THR A 115 -7.53 -15.20 -6.32
C THR A 115 -8.06 -15.02 -4.90
N ALA A 116 -8.40 -13.78 -4.52
CA ALA A 116 -8.96 -13.49 -3.20
C ALA A 116 -10.37 -14.07 -3.02
N GLU A 117 -11.23 -14.04 -4.04
CA GLU A 117 -12.53 -14.70 -4.05
C GLU A 117 -12.37 -16.22 -3.82
N GLY A 118 -11.41 -16.85 -4.50
CA GLY A 118 -11.11 -18.28 -4.28
C GLY A 118 -10.62 -18.60 -2.86
N MET A 119 -10.00 -17.64 -2.16
CA MET A 119 -9.67 -17.77 -0.72
C MET A 119 -10.89 -17.56 0.18
N GLN A 120 -11.83 -16.68 -0.21
CA GLN A 120 -13.08 -16.43 0.53
C GLN A 120 -13.99 -17.66 0.55
N ASP A 121 -13.96 -18.47 -0.51
CA ASP A 121 -14.73 -19.71 -0.61
C ASP A 121 -14.23 -20.84 0.32
N GLN A 122 -13.07 -20.66 0.96
CA GLN A 122 -12.45 -21.64 1.83
C GLN A 122 -12.49 -21.16 3.29
N PRO A 123 -13.08 -21.92 4.24
CA PRO A 123 -13.23 -21.48 5.63
C PRO A 123 -11.92 -21.05 6.31
N ASP A 124 -10.83 -21.77 6.04
CA ASP A 124 -9.53 -21.55 6.68
C ASP A 124 -8.80 -20.30 6.15
N SER A 125 -9.20 -19.76 4.99
CA SER A 125 -8.60 -18.56 4.39
C SER A 125 -9.58 -17.42 4.18
N ALA A 126 -10.83 -17.55 4.65
CA ALA A 126 -11.89 -16.61 4.33
C ALA A 126 -11.58 -15.16 4.77
N ALA A 127 -11.03 -14.99 5.97
CA ALA A 127 -10.64 -13.69 6.50
C ALA A 127 -9.55 -13.01 5.66
N LEU A 128 -8.50 -13.76 5.30
CA LEU A 128 -7.41 -13.27 4.44
C LEU A 128 -7.89 -13.01 3.01
N GLY A 129 -8.79 -13.84 2.48
CA GLY A 129 -9.44 -13.61 1.21
C GLY A 129 -10.19 -12.27 1.20
N ALA A 130 -11.04 -12.03 2.18
CA ALA A 130 -11.78 -10.76 2.32
C ALA A 130 -10.82 -9.56 2.47
N PHE A 131 -9.71 -9.73 3.20
CA PHE A 131 -8.69 -8.69 3.35
C PHE A 131 -8.04 -8.32 2.03
N TYR A 132 -7.52 -9.32 1.28
CA TYR A 132 -6.86 -9.06 0.00
C TYR A 132 -7.82 -8.59 -1.09
N TYR A 133 -9.06 -9.08 -1.08
CA TYR A 133 -10.14 -8.56 -1.92
C TYR A 133 -10.36 -7.07 -1.65
N GLY A 134 -10.45 -6.70 -0.37
CA GLY A 134 -10.55 -5.31 0.07
C GLY A 134 -9.38 -4.46 -0.43
N LEU A 135 -8.13 -4.94 -0.28
CA LEU A 135 -6.94 -4.24 -0.77
C LEU A 135 -6.99 -4.02 -2.29
N ALA A 136 -7.37 -5.03 -3.09
CA ALA A 136 -7.42 -4.92 -4.54
C ALA A 136 -8.41 -3.82 -5.00
N HIS A 137 -9.59 -3.77 -4.38
CA HIS A 137 -10.55 -2.70 -4.59
C HIS A 137 -10.01 -1.33 -4.13
N GLY A 138 -9.29 -1.27 -3.02
CA GLY A 138 -8.66 -0.03 -2.54
C GLY A 138 -7.61 0.53 -3.50
N VAL A 139 -6.76 -0.35 -4.04
CA VAL A 139 -5.75 0.01 -5.05
C VAL A 139 -6.42 0.54 -6.32
N ARG A 140 -7.49 -0.11 -6.79
CA ARG A 140 -8.27 0.34 -7.94
C ARG A 140 -8.97 1.69 -7.68
N ALA A 141 -9.55 1.86 -6.49
CA ALA A 141 -10.12 3.14 -6.05
C ALA A 141 -9.10 4.28 -6.10
N ARG A 142 -7.86 4.02 -5.64
CA ARG A 142 -6.78 5.00 -5.63
C ARG A 142 -6.41 5.45 -7.04
N LEU A 143 -6.37 4.55 -8.02
CA LEU A 143 -6.13 4.93 -9.42
C LEU A 143 -7.27 5.81 -9.98
N TYR A 144 -8.53 5.44 -9.71
CA TYR A 144 -9.67 6.25 -10.13
C TYR A 144 -9.69 7.63 -9.47
N THR A 145 -9.32 7.73 -8.19
CA THR A 145 -9.14 9.01 -7.50
C THR A 145 -8.07 9.85 -8.19
N LEU A 146 -6.91 9.27 -8.51
CA LEU A 146 -5.82 9.97 -9.20
C LEU A 146 -6.27 10.59 -10.54
N ARG A 147 -7.22 9.94 -11.22
CA ARG A 147 -7.79 10.35 -12.52
C ARG A 147 -9.04 11.22 -12.43
N GLY A 148 -9.49 11.53 -11.21
CA GLY A 148 -10.72 12.29 -10.98
C GLY A 148 -12.01 11.53 -11.32
N GLU A 149 -11.96 10.20 -11.40
CA GLU A 149 -13.11 9.34 -11.68
C GLU A 149 -13.90 9.03 -10.39
N ALA A 150 -14.53 10.06 -9.83
CA ALA A 150 -15.16 9.99 -8.50
C ALA A 150 -16.21 8.87 -8.35
N LEU A 151 -17.01 8.59 -9.40
CA LEU A 151 -18.03 7.55 -9.35
C LEU A 151 -17.42 6.15 -9.26
N ASN A 152 -16.41 5.88 -10.10
CA ASN A 152 -15.70 4.59 -10.10
C ASN A 152 -14.97 4.43 -8.77
N SER A 153 -14.23 5.46 -8.34
CA SER A 153 -13.56 5.45 -7.04
C SER A 153 -14.49 5.22 -5.86
N GLY A 154 -15.70 5.79 -5.87
CA GLY A 154 -16.68 5.62 -4.79
C GLY A 154 -17.23 4.19 -4.72
N ARG A 155 -17.48 3.56 -5.88
CA ARG A 155 -17.90 2.14 -5.95
C ARG A 155 -16.81 1.21 -5.44
N GLU A 156 -15.58 1.40 -5.91
CA GLU A 156 -14.43 0.62 -5.46
C GLU A 156 -14.15 0.81 -3.97
N GLY A 157 -14.21 2.05 -3.47
CA GLY A 157 -14.04 2.34 -2.05
C GLY A 157 -15.11 1.69 -1.17
N LYS A 158 -16.35 1.56 -1.66
CA LYS A 158 -17.41 0.85 -0.96
C LYS A 158 -17.08 -0.65 -0.84
N GLN A 159 -16.68 -1.31 -1.92
CA GLN A 159 -16.31 -2.74 -1.89
C GLN A 159 -15.10 -2.99 -1.00
N MET A 160 -14.09 -2.12 -1.07
CA MET A 160 -12.95 -2.14 -0.14
C MET A 160 -13.43 -2.09 1.31
N ARG A 161 -14.27 -1.11 1.65
CA ARG A 161 -14.74 -0.93 3.04
C ARG A 161 -15.52 -2.14 3.54
N GLU A 162 -16.47 -2.65 2.75
CA GLU A 162 -17.29 -3.81 3.13
C GLU A 162 -16.42 -5.02 3.41
N SER A 163 -15.46 -5.31 2.53
CA SER A 163 -14.58 -6.48 2.63
C SER A 163 -13.56 -6.38 3.76
N LEU A 164 -13.00 -5.18 4.00
CA LEU A 164 -12.08 -4.97 5.12
C LEU A 164 -12.78 -5.04 6.48
N LEU A 165 -14.05 -4.62 6.57
CA LEU A 165 -14.87 -4.83 7.77
C LEU A 165 -15.16 -6.31 8.00
N GLU A 166 -15.46 -7.05 6.93
CA GLU A 166 -15.65 -8.50 7.00
C GLU A 166 -14.37 -9.21 7.45
N ALA A 167 -13.22 -8.89 6.85
CA ALA A 167 -11.93 -9.47 7.23
C ALA A 167 -11.63 -9.29 8.72
N ALA A 168 -11.78 -8.06 9.23
CA ALA A 168 -11.53 -7.76 10.64
C ALA A 168 -12.58 -8.39 11.59
N ALA A 169 -13.80 -8.65 11.11
CA ALA A 169 -14.82 -9.35 11.88
C ALA A 169 -14.57 -10.86 11.94
N LEU A 170 -13.99 -11.45 10.89
CA LEU A 170 -13.62 -12.86 10.82
C LEU A 170 -12.33 -13.15 11.58
N ASP A 171 -11.37 -12.23 11.55
CA ASP A 171 -10.08 -12.35 12.22
C ASP A 171 -9.61 -10.99 12.77
N ALA A 172 -9.55 -10.88 14.11
CA ALA A 172 -9.17 -9.66 14.79
C ALA A 172 -7.69 -9.29 14.61
N ASP A 173 -6.82 -10.25 14.26
CA ASP A 173 -5.40 -9.98 13.99
C ASP A 173 -5.22 -9.15 12.71
N LEU A 174 -6.20 -9.16 11.82
CA LEU A 174 -6.21 -8.34 10.60
C LEU A 174 -6.67 -6.89 10.84
N GLN A 175 -7.17 -6.54 12.04
CA GLN A 175 -7.77 -5.23 12.31
C GLN A 175 -6.81 -4.06 12.03
N ALA A 176 -5.55 -4.18 12.46
CA ALA A 176 -4.58 -3.09 12.30
C ALA A 176 -4.24 -2.83 10.82
N ASP A 177 -4.13 -3.88 10.01
CA ASP A 177 -3.92 -3.76 8.57
C ASP A 177 -5.18 -3.28 7.84
N ALA A 178 -6.37 -3.79 8.22
CA ALA A 178 -7.64 -3.34 7.68
C ALA A 178 -7.90 -1.85 7.97
N ASP A 179 -7.46 -1.36 9.14
CA ASP A 179 -7.57 0.04 9.53
C ASP A 179 -6.87 1.01 8.55
N ALA A 180 -5.88 0.55 7.77
CA ALA A 180 -5.26 1.39 6.73
C ALA A 180 -6.29 1.81 5.67
N GLY A 181 -7.01 0.84 5.10
CA GLY A 181 -8.04 1.10 4.08
C GLY A 181 -9.31 1.71 4.67
N LEU A 182 -9.76 1.22 5.84
CA LEU A 182 -10.93 1.76 6.54
C LEU A 182 -10.72 3.21 6.97
N GLY A 183 -9.53 3.53 7.48
CA GLY A 183 -9.17 4.87 7.88
C GLY A 183 -9.12 5.85 6.71
N ALA A 184 -8.50 5.43 5.60
CA ALA A 184 -8.51 6.19 4.35
C ALA A 184 -9.94 6.42 3.84
N TYR A 185 -10.80 5.39 3.83
CA TYR A 185 -12.20 5.54 3.45
C TYR A 185 -12.93 6.57 4.32
N ASN A 186 -12.87 6.39 5.65
CA ASN A 186 -13.59 7.23 6.60
C ASN A 186 -13.13 8.70 6.51
N TYR A 187 -11.83 8.92 6.33
CA TYR A 187 -11.31 10.27 6.11
C TYR A 187 -11.83 10.88 4.81
N TYR A 188 -11.61 10.20 3.68
CA TYR A 188 -11.91 10.79 2.36
C TYR A 188 -13.41 10.91 2.09
N ALA A 189 -14.24 9.98 2.57
CA ALA A 189 -15.68 10.07 2.46
C ALA A 189 -16.25 11.26 3.26
N ASP A 190 -15.60 11.66 4.36
CA ASP A 190 -15.98 12.87 5.10
C ASP A 190 -15.38 14.15 4.50
N VAL A 191 -14.21 14.15 3.88
CA VAL A 191 -13.68 15.40 3.28
C VAL A 191 -14.16 15.65 1.84
N LEU A 192 -15.11 14.84 1.34
CA LEU A 192 -15.79 15.09 0.06
C LEU A 192 -16.40 16.49 0.03
N SER A 193 -16.39 17.12 -1.16
CA SER A 193 -16.98 18.44 -1.34
C SER A 193 -18.47 18.44 -0.94
N PRO A 194 -19.02 19.55 -0.43
CA PRO A 194 -20.43 19.62 -0.04
C PRO A 194 -21.39 19.19 -1.16
N LEU A 195 -21.04 19.50 -2.41
CA LEU A 195 -21.79 19.07 -3.59
C LEU A 195 -21.80 17.54 -3.74
N ILE A 196 -20.65 16.88 -3.58
CA ILE A 196 -20.56 15.42 -3.63
C ILE A 196 -21.27 14.79 -2.43
N LYS A 197 -21.16 15.38 -1.22
CA LYS A 197 -21.89 14.91 -0.04
C LYS A 197 -23.41 14.97 -0.23
N LEU A 198 -23.93 15.95 -0.96
CA LEU A 198 -25.35 16.05 -1.29
C LEU A 198 -25.81 14.91 -2.19
N PHE A 199 -24.96 14.49 -3.15
CA PHE A 199 -25.28 13.41 -4.08
C PHE A 199 -24.91 12.01 -3.57
N ARG A 200 -24.18 11.87 -2.46
CA ARG A 200 -23.69 10.56 -1.97
C ARG A 200 -24.80 9.52 -1.76
N PHE A 201 -26.01 9.95 -1.41
CA PHE A 201 -27.18 9.06 -1.27
C PHE A 201 -27.60 8.45 -2.60
N PHE A 202 -27.58 9.23 -3.69
CA PHE A 202 -27.84 8.74 -5.05
C PHE A 202 -26.70 7.86 -5.57
N LEU A 203 -25.48 8.10 -5.07
CA LEU A 203 -24.29 7.33 -5.41
C LEU A 203 -24.06 6.10 -4.52
N LEU A 204 -24.92 5.90 -3.51
CA LEU A 204 -24.82 4.83 -2.51
C LEU A 204 -23.43 4.77 -1.83
N ILE A 205 -22.82 5.93 -1.58
CA ILE A 205 -21.53 6.04 -0.88
C ILE A 205 -21.80 6.26 0.62
N PRO A 206 -21.47 5.28 1.50
CA PRO A 206 -21.51 5.46 2.94
C PRO A 206 -20.78 6.72 3.41
N GLY A 207 -21.26 7.32 4.49
CA GLY A 207 -20.58 8.47 5.09
C GLY A 207 -19.27 8.04 5.75
N GLY A 208 -18.33 8.96 5.82
CA GLY A 208 -17.12 8.81 6.61
C GLY A 208 -17.17 9.57 7.92
N ASP A 209 -16.09 9.44 8.69
CA ASP A 209 -15.80 10.20 9.89
C ASP A 209 -14.30 10.53 9.89
N ARG A 210 -13.98 11.82 9.81
CA ARG A 210 -12.60 12.31 9.72
C ARG A 210 -11.76 11.92 10.93
N GLU A 211 -12.27 12.09 12.14
CA GLU A 211 -11.52 11.81 13.38
C GLU A 211 -11.27 10.31 13.50
N ARG A 212 -12.30 9.50 13.28
CA ARG A 212 -12.18 8.05 13.24
C ARG A 212 -11.19 7.60 12.17
N GLY A 213 -11.24 8.20 10.98
CA GLY A 213 -10.33 7.90 9.89
C GLY A 213 -8.87 8.13 10.27
N LEU A 214 -8.58 9.26 10.94
CA LEU A 214 -7.24 9.57 11.44
C LEU A 214 -6.79 8.62 12.56
N GLU A 215 -7.70 8.19 13.44
CA GLU A 215 -7.39 7.20 14.47
C GLU A 215 -7.01 5.84 13.88
N GLN A 216 -7.78 5.36 12.90
CA GLN A 216 -7.52 4.09 12.22
C GLN A 216 -6.19 4.14 11.46
N LEU A 217 -5.92 5.20 10.71
CA LEU A 217 -4.63 5.36 10.03
C LEU A 217 -3.45 5.43 11.02
N ARG A 218 -3.63 6.06 12.19
CA ARG A 218 -2.62 6.03 13.26
C ARG A 218 -2.39 4.62 13.78
N SER A 219 -3.46 3.88 14.08
CA SER A 219 -3.40 2.48 14.50
C SER A 219 -2.61 1.63 13.49
N ALA A 220 -2.99 1.70 12.22
CA ALA A 220 -2.33 0.99 11.14
C ALA A 220 -0.84 1.39 10.99
N SER A 221 -0.52 2.67 11.08
CA SER A 221 0.87 3.15 10.96
C SER A 221 1.83 2.59 12.03
N GLN A 222 1.28 2.17 13.18
CA GLN A 222 2.01 1.67 14.34
C GLN A 222 1.98 0.15 14.45
N ASN A 223 0.84 -0.46 14.14
CA ASN A 223 0.53 -1.84 14.51
C ASN A 223 0.28 -2.78 13.33
N ALA A 224 0.10 -2.27 12.10
CA ALA A 224 -0.12 -3.13 10.94
C ALA A 224 1.13 -3.96 10.63
N VAL A 225 0.93 -5.22 10.22
CA VAL A 225 2.01 -6.15 9.88
C VAL A 225 2.43 -5.99 8.43
N LEU A 226 1.46 -5.91 7.51
CA LEU A 226 1.71 -5.83 6.08
C LEU A 226 1.80 -4.39 5.60
N VAL A 227 0.81 -3.54 5.94
CA VAL A 227 0.59 -2.23 5.27
C VAL A 227 0.98 -1.00 6.11
N ALA A 228 1.78 -1.17 7.17
CA ALA A 228 2.21 -0.06 8.02
C ALA A 228 2.94 1.07 7.24
N PRO A 229 3.87 0.79 6.30
CA PRO A 229 4.50 1.83 5.49
C PRO A 229 3.52 2.63 4.65
N GLU A 230 2.54 1.97 4.03
CA GLU A 230 1.48 2.60 3.24
C GLU A 230 0.58 3.48 4.12
N ALA A 231 0.24 3.02 5.32
CA ALA A 231 -0.52 3.81 6.29
C ALA A 231 0.25 5.06 6.76
N ARG A 232 1.56 4.94 7.02
CA ARG A 232 2.43 6.10 7.33
C ARG A 232 2.45 7.10 6.19
N TYR A 233 2.58 6.63 4.95
CA TYR A 233 2.59 7.49 3.77
C TYR A 233 1.25 8.22 3.61
N GLU A 234 0.13 7.52 3.77
CA GLU A 234 -1.20 8.12 3.66
C GLU A 234 -1.46 9.15 4.76
N LEU A 235 -1.09 8.83 6.00
CA LEU A 235 -1.22 9.75 7.14
C LEU A 235 -0.34 10.99 6.97
N ALA A 236 0.90 10.84 6.47
CA ALA A 236 1.80 11.94 6.20
C ALA A 236 1.22 12.90 5.15
N LYS A 237 0.63 12.37 4.08
CA LYS A 237 -0.05 13.18 3.06
C LYS A 237 -1.26 13.93 3.62
N ILE A 238 -2.11 13.25 4.38
CA ILE A 238 -3.26 13.88 5.02
C ILE A 238 -2.80 15.02 5.94
N TYR A 239 -1.79 14.78 6.78
CA TYR A 239 -1.23 15.79 7.67
C TYR A 239 -0.65 16.99 6.92
N GLY A 240 0.18 16.75 5.90
CA GLY A 240 0.89 17.81 5.19
C GLY A 240 0.04 18.58 4.19
N LEU A 241 -0.99 17.96 3.60
CA LEU A 241 -1.76 18.55 2.48
C LEU A 241 -3.20 18.94 2.85
N ARG A 242 -3.77 18.38 3.91
CA ARG A 242 -5.19 18.57 4.26
C ARG A 242 -5.41 19.11 5.67
N GLU A 243 -4.58 18.69 6.63
CA GLU A 243 -4.73 19.06 8.05
C GLU A 243 -3.86 20.26 8.45
N SER A 244 -3.01 20.77 7.56
CA SER A 244 -2.04 21.84 7.88
C SER A 244 -1.13 21.49 9.06
N ARG A 245 -0.68 20.23 9.12
CA ARG A 245 0.20 19.66 10.16
C ARG A 245 1.54 19.22 9.56
N PRO A 246 2.36 20.13 9.02
CA PRO A 246 3.61 19.79 8.33
C PRO A 246 4.66 19.13 9.24
N ALA A 247 4.70 19.45 10.54
CA ALA A 247 5.62 18.81 11.49
C ALA A 247 5.32 17.32 11.70
N ASP A 248 4.04 16.97 11.81
CA ASP A 248 3.61 15.57 11.93
C ASP A 248 3.85 14.82 10.61
N ALA A 249 3.56 15.45 9.47
CA ALA A 249 3.85 14.89 8.16
C ALA A 249 5.35 14.63 7.96
N LEU A 250 6.21 15.57 8.36
CA LEU A 250 7.67 15.43 8.32
C LEU A 250 8.13 14.21 9.12
N THR A 251 7.56 13.97 10.31
CA THR A 251 7.94 12.82 11.14
C THR A 251 7.79 11.50 10.38
N PHE A 252 6.65 11.32 9.70
CA PHE A 252 6.41 10.12 8.90
C PHE A 252 7.25 10.05 7.62
N PHE A 253 7.32 11.14 6.85
CA PHE A 253 8.12 11.16 5.62
C PHE A 253 9.61 10.95 5.88
N ARG A 254 10.13 11.48 7.00
CA ARG A 254 11.51 11.25 7.44
C ARG A 254 11.75 9.76 7.68
N GLY A 255 10.90 9.13 8.49
CA GLY A 255 11.00 7.69 8.76
C GLY A 255 10.91 6.84 7.50
N LEU A 256 10.03 7.20 6.56
CA LEU A 256 9.92 6.52 5.27
C LEU A 256 11.17 6.73 4.39
N ALA A 257 11.71 7.95 4.32
CA ALA A 257 12.92 8.24 3.57
C ALA A 257 14.17 7.56 4.15
N ASP A 258 14.19 7.31 5.46
CA ASP A 258 15.29 6.60 6.11
C ASP A 258 15.16 5.08 5.95
N GLN A 259 13.93 4.54 6.02
CA GLN A 259 13.65 3.12 5.82
C GLN A 259 13.76 2.67 4.36
N TYR A 260 13.38 3.55 3.41
CA TYR A 260 13.39 3.28 1.98
C TYR A 260 14.24 4.35 1.26
N PRO A 261 15.58 4.29 1.41
CA PRO A 261 16.48 5.36 1.00
C PRO A 261 16.50 5.64 -0.50
N ASP A 262 16.14 4.66 -1.33
CA ASP A 262 16.20 4.78 -2.79
C ASP A 262 14.94 5.45 -3.38
N ASN A 263 13.91 5.67 -2.55
CA ASN A 263 12.66 6.30 -2.98
C ASN A 263 12.73 7.83 -2.89
N ALA A 264 13.01 8.49 -4.02
CA ALA A 264 13.11 9.95 -4.07
C ALA A 264 11.81 10.68 -3.70
N ILE A 265 10.65 10.04 -3.85
CA ILE A 265 9.35 10.64 -3.48
C ILE A 265 9.32 10.88 -1.96
N PHE A 266 9.82 9.95 -1.15
CA PHE A 266 9.86 10.12 0.30
C PHE A 266 10.87 11.19 0.71
N ALA A 267 12.07 11.18 0.13
CA ALA A 267 13.08 12.21 0.39
C ALA A 267 12.58 13.61 0.00
N LEU A 268 12.01 13.78 -1.20
CA LEU A 268 11.46 15.06 -1.63
C LEU A 268 10.27 15.48 -0.74
N SER A 269 9.38 14.56 -0.37
CA SER A 269 8.26 14.87 0.52
C SER A 269 8.74 15.35 1.90
N ALA A 270 9.78 14.74 2.46
CA ALA A 270 10.41 15.19 3.71
C ALA A 270 11.00 16.60 3.56
N ALA A 271 11.74 16.88 2.47
CA ALA A 271 12.28 18.21 2.19
C ALA A 271 11.19 19.29 2.17
N LEU A 272 10.08 19.01 1.47
CA LEU A 272 8.95 19.94 1.35
C LEU A 272 8.24 20.19 2.69
N GLN A 273 8.15 19.18 3.57
CA GLN A 273 7.57 19.40 4.90
C GLN A 273 8.54 20.13 5.84
N ALA A 274 9.84 19.87 5.75
CA ALA A 274 10.87 20.60 6.49
C ALA A 274 10.88 22.10 6.12
N GLU A 275 10.79 22.42 4.83
CA GLU A 275 10.66 23.81 4.34
C GLU A 275 9.42 24.49 4.95
N ARG A 276 8.27 23.79 5.01
CA ARG A 276 7.01 24.33 5.55
C ARG A 276 7.06 24.64 7.04
N ILE A 277 7.94 23.99 7.81
CA ILE A 277 8.15 24.30 9.23
C ILE A 277 9.31 25.29 9.45
N GLY A 278 9.97 25.74 8.38
CA GLY A 278 11.08 26.68 8.43
C GLY A 278 12.45 26.06 8.74
N ASP A 279 12.56 24.73 8.75
CA ASP A 279 13.83 24.03 8.94
C ASP A 279 14.58 23.90 7.61
N MET A 280 15.23 24.99 7.21
CA MET A 280 15.85 25.11 5.88
C MET A 280 17.07 24.19 5.70
N GLU A 281 17.84 23.96 6.76
CA GLU A 281 18.99 23.05 6.74
C GLU A 281 18.52 21.62 6.47
N LEU A 282 17.54 21.14 7.24
CA LEU A 282 16.96 19.81 7.05
C LEU A 282 16.26 19.68 5.69
N ALA A 283 15.59 20.73 5.24
CA ALA A 283 14.97 20.77 3.92
C ALA A 283 16.01 20.61 2.80
N ALA A 284 17.12 21.34 2.87
CA ALA A 284 18.20 21.26 1.89
C ALA A 284 18.86 19.88 1.88
N ASP A 285 19.03 19.26 3.05
CA ASP A 285 19.60 17.91 3.17
C ASP A 285 18.72 16.85 2.50
N TYR A 286 17.42 16.85 2.78
CA TYR A 286 16.49 15.91 2.14
C TYR A 286 16.31 16.22 0.65
N ALA A 287 16.37 17.48 0.22
CA ALA A 287 16.34 17.83 -1.20
C ALA A 287 17.59 17.33 -1.93
N ARG A 288 18.78 17.43 -1.31
CA ARG A 288 20.03 16.86 -1.84
C ARG A 288 19.96 15.34 -1.94
N LYS A 289 19.41 14.67 -0.93
CA LYS A 289 19.15 13.22 -0.97
C LYS A 289 18.21 12.88 -2.12
N ALA A 290 17.11 13.62 -2.29
CA ALA A 290 16.16 13.41 -3.38
C ALA A 290 16.81 13.55 -4.77
N VAL A 291 17.69 14.55 -4.98
CA VAL A 291 18.48 14.69 -6.21
C VAL A 291 19.35 13.44 -6.44
N GLN A 292 20.10 13.00 -5.44
CA GLN A 292 21.00 11.86 -5.56
C GLN A 292 20.26 10.56 -5.92
N VAL A 293 19.14 10.28 -5.25
CA VAL A 293 18.45 9.00 -5.37
C VAL A 293 17.50 8.97 -6.57
N SER A 294 16.93 10.12 -6.98
CA SER A 294 16.11 10.21 -8.20
C SER A 294 16.84 9.77 -9.47
N ALA A 295 18.16 9.99 -9.54
CA ALA A 295 19.00 9.55 -10.65
C ALA A 295 19.06 8.02 -10.80
N GLN A 296 18.79 7.28 -9.72
CA GLN A 296 18.83 5.81 -9.68
C GLN A 296 17.45 5.19 -9.89
N MET A 297 16.37 5.96 -9.73
CA MET A 297 15.01 5.49 -10.00
C MET A 297 14.79 5.14 -11.48
N ASP A 298 13.70 4.42 -11.71
CA ASP A 298 13.20 4.04 -13.04
C ASP A 298 13.14 5.25 -13.98
N ALA A 299 13.42 5.04 -15.27
CA ALA A 299 13.53 6.13 -16.25
C ALA A 299 12.27 7.02 -16.32
N VAL A 300 11.09 6.43 -16.12
CA VAL A 300 9.79 7.13 -16.08
C VAL A 300 9.69 8.09 -14.88
N CYS A 301 10.30 7.75 -13.76
CA CYS A 301 10.34 8.55 -12.54
C CYS A 301 11.45 9.61 -12.57
N ARG A 302 12.63 9.21 -13.05
CA ARG A 302 13.88 9.96 -12.96
C ARG A 302 13.77 11.42 -13.37
N VAL A 303 13.42 11.69 -14.63
CA VAL A 303 13.51 13.04 -15.20
C VAL A 303 12.69 14.06 -14.39
N ARG A 304 11.47 13.69 -14.00
CA ARG A 304 10.55 14.59 -13.29
C ARG A 304 10.97 14.79 -11.83
N LEU A 305 11.35 13.70 -11.15
CA LEU A 305 11.79 13.77 -9.76
C LEU A 305 13.14 14.47 -9.62
N GLU A 306 14.07 14.24 -10.54
CA GLU A 306 15.36 14.92 -10.55
C GLU A 306 15.16 16.42 -10.77
N THR A 307 14.37 16.82 -11.76
CA THR A 307 14.03 18.24 -12.01
C THR A 307 13.39 18.88 -10.78
N ALA A 308 12.33 18.25 -10.24
CA ALA A 308 11.63 18.76 -9.07
C ALA A 308 12.55 18.89 -7.84
N SER A 309 13.45 17.92 -7.63
CA SER A 309 14.38 17.92 -6.51
C SER A 309 15.48 18.96 -6.67
N GLN A 310 16.02 19.15 -7.89
CA GLN A 310 17.03 20.16 -8.19
C GLN A 310 16.47 21.57 -8.02
N GLU A 311 15.27 21.83 -8.54
CA GLU A 311 14.59 23.11 -8.35
C GLU A 311 14.27 23.40 -6.87
N ALA A 312 13.86 22.37 -6.12
CA ALA A 312 13.62 22.50 -4.68
C ALA A 312 14.93 22.87 -3.95
N LEU A 313 16.01 22.13 -4.22
CA LEU A 313 17.32 22.39 -3.63
C LEU A 313 17.84 23.78 -3.98
N GLN A 314 17.74 24.19 -5.26
CA GLN A 314 18.18 25.53 -5.70
C GLN A 314 17.40 26.63 -4.96
N ARG A 315 16.08 26.47 -4.79
CA ARG A 315 15.27 27.42 -4.04
C ARG A 315 15.71 27.51 -2.58
N LEU A 316 15.92 26.36 -1.93
CA LEU A 316 16.28 26.28 -0.51
C LEU A 316 17.67 26.90 -0.24
N LEU A 317 18.64 26.65 -1.12
CA LEU A 317 19.97 27.29 -1.04
C LEU A 317 19.92 28.79 -1.40
N GLY A 318 19.02 29.17 -2.31
CA GLY A 318 18.82 30.57 -2.71
C GLY A 318 18.07 31.43 -1.68
N SER A 319 17.36 30.82 -0.73
CA SER A 319 16.71 31.54 0.39
C SER A 319 17.66 31.95 1.51
N GLU A 320 18.95 31.59 1.43
CA GLU A 320 19.97 31.97 2.43
C GLU A 320 20.59 33.36 2.20
N THR A 321 20.15 34.14 1.20
CA THR A 321 20.61 35.54 1.07
C THR A 321 19.83 36.48 1.99
N PRO A 322 20.51 37.17 2.93
CA PRO A 322 19.89 38.11 3.87
C PRO A 322 19.33 39.38 3.22
#